data_AF-A0A2N2JRR4-F1
#
_entry.id   AF-A0A2N2JRR4-F1
#
_cell.length_a   1.000
_cell.length_b   1.000
_cell.length_c   1.000
_cell.angle_alpha   90.00
_cell.angle_beta   90.00
_cell.angle_gamma   90.00
#
_symmetry.space_group_name_H-M   'P 1'
#
loop_
_entity.id
_entity.type
_entity.pdbx_description
1 polymer ?
#
loop_
_entity_poly.entity_id
_entity_poly.type
_entity_poly.pdbx_seq_one_letter_code
_entity_poly.pdbx_strand_id
1 'polypeptide(L)'
;AGIVLTGGAALLEGITELAEQIFNMPVRRGRPIGFGGLTDVVNSPMYATGVGLILYGGRRLSKESLTTKGGSLFGDVFKKIKKWFLEFF
;
A
#
# COMPACT_ATOMS: atom_id res chain seq x y z
N ALA A 1 -22.40 4.74 5.25
CA ALA A 1 -21.02 5.26 5.08
C ALA A 1 -20.28 5.10 6.41
N GLY A 2 -18.95 4.92 6.40
CA GLY A 2 -18.14 4.73 7.62
C GLY A 2 -16.68 5.13 7.39
N ILE A 3 -15.90 5.22 8.46
CA ILE A 3 -14.50 5.68 8.43
C ILE A 3 -13.55 4.49 8.57
N VAL A 4 -12.42 4.56 7.86
CA VAL A 4 -11.35 3.55 7.96
C VAL A 4 -10.05 4.25 8.37
N LEU A 5 -9.48 3.85 9.50
CA LEU A 5 -8.20 4.36 9.97
C LEU A 5 -7.04 3.51 9.44
N THR A 6 -5.98 4.14 8.95
CA THR A 6 -4.77 3.48 8.43
C THR A 6 -3.50 4.17 8.96
N GLY A 7 -2.33 3.61 8.68
CA GLY A 7 -1.04 4.13 9.13
C GLY A 7 -0.66 3.65 10.54
N GLY A 8 0.49 4.12 11.04
CA GLY A 8 1.00 3.71 12.35
C GLY A 8 0.12 4.19 13.52
N ALA A 9 -0.44 5.40 13.43
CA ALA A 9 -1.32 5.95 14.47
C ALA A 9 -2.61 5.15 14.66
N ALA A 10 -3.07 4.42 13.63
CA ALA A 10 -4.23 3.53 13.74
C ALA A 10 -3.98 2.32 14.66
N LEU A 11 -2.74 2.08 15.10
CA LEU A 11 -2.38 1.05 16.09
C LEU A 11 -2.54 1.51 17.54
N LEU A 12 -2.72 2.81 17.78
CA LEU A 12 -2.98 3.32 19.12
C LEU A 12 -4.23 2.66 19.69
N GLU A 13 -4.15 2.23 20.94
CA GLU A 13 -5.27 1.64 21.66
C GLU A 13 -6.37 2.67 21.86
N GLY A 14 -7.64 2.29 21.67
CA GLY A 14 -8.78 3.19 21.82
C GLY A 14 -8.99 4.21 20.68
N ILE A 15 -8.13 4.23 19.65
CA ILE A 15 -8.21 5.25 18.59
C ILE A 15 -9.48 5.12 17.74
N THR A 16 -9.97 3.89 17.55
CA THR A 16 -11.19 3.61 16.81
C THR A 16 -12.41 4.13 17.56
N GLU A 17 -12.48 3.87 18.85
CA GLU A 17 -13.54 4.26 19.78
C GLU A 17 -13.59 5.79 19.91
N LEU A 18 -12.43 6.43 20.07
CA LEU A 18 -12.33 7.89 20.09
C LEU A 18 -12.82 8.50 18.77
N ALA A 19 -12.42 7.91 17.63
CA ALA A 19 -12.88 8.37 16.33
C ALA A 19 -14.39 8.18 16.15
N GLU A 20 -14.97 7.07 16.62
CA GLU A 20 -16.42 6.87 16.61
C GLU A 20 -17.16 7.96 17.40
N GLN A 21 -16.62 8.35 18.57
CA GLN A 21 -17.18 9.43 19.40
C GLN A 21 -17.07 10.80 18.73
N ILE A 22 -15.96 11.09 18.04
CA ILE A 22 -15.75 12.38 17.37
C ILE A 22 -16.61 12.51 16.11
N PHE A 23 -16.68 11.44 15.33
CA PHE A 23 -17.32 11.46 14.02
C PHE A 23 -18.79 11.02 14.03
N ASN A 24 -19.30 10.47 15.15
CA ASN A 24 -20.65 9.88 15.25
C ASN A 24 -20.96 8.89 14.11
N MET A 25 -19.96 8.12 13.71
CA MET A 25 -20.04 7.17 12.59
C MET A 25 -19.24 5.91 12.91
N PRO A 26 -19.61 4.74 12.36
CA PRO A 26 -18.82 3.52 12.53
C PRO A 26 -17.39 3.71 12.01
N VAL A 27 -16.40 3.38 12.84
CA VAL A 27 -14.97 3.48 12.48
C VAL A 27 -14.31 2.12 12.65
N ARG A 28 -13.49 1.73 11.66
CA ARG A 28 -12.72 0.49 11.73
C ARG A 28 -11.26 0.69 11.42
N ARG A 29 -10.41 -0.17 11.99
CA ARG A 29 -9.00 -0.27 11.63
C ARG A 29 -8.86 -0.93 10.25
N GLY A 30 -8.21 -0.25 9.32
CA GLY A 30 -7.90 -0.74 7.98
C GLY A 30 -6.64 -1.62 7.97
N ARG A 31 -6.56 -2.51 6.98
CA ARG A 31 -5.33 -3.24 6.63
C ARG A 31 -5.20 -3.23 5.11
N PRO A 32 -3.97 -3.23 4.55
CA PRO A 32 -3.81 -3.33 3.10
C PRO A 32 -4.48 -4.60 2.56
N ILE A 33 -4.98 -4.54 1.33
CA ILE A 33 -5.64 -5.66 0.63
C ILE A 33 -5.20 -5.70 -0.84
N GLY A 34 -5.45 -6.82 -1.52
CA GLY A 34 -5.22 -6.93 -2.96
C GLY A 34 -3.76 -7.15 -3.37
N PHE A 35 -2.95 -7.71 -2.47
CA PHE A 35 -1.58 -8.15 -2.72
C PHE A 35 -1.45 -9.64 -2.33
N GLY A 36 -0.56 -10.38 -2.98
CA GLY A 36 -0.29 -11.79 -2.70
C GLY A 36 1.13 -12.02 -2.18
N GLY A 37 1.42 -13.22 -1.68
CA GLY A 37 2.76 -13.60 -1.19
C GLY A 37 2.93 -13.37 0.31
N LEU A 38 3.78 -12.41 0.70
CA LEU A 38 4.19 -12.05 2.08
C LEU A 38 3.04 -11.48 2.96
N THR A 39 1.84 -12.05 2.86
CA THR A 39 0.60 -11.55 3.48
C THR A 39 0.73 -11.39 4.98
N ASP A 40 1.46 -12.26 5.64
CA ASP A 40 1.57 -12.28 7.10
C ASP A 40 2.44 -11.13 7.64
N VAL A 41 3.44 -10.68 6.87
CA VAL A 41 4.38 -9.65 7.30
C VAL A 41 3.76 -8.26 7.22
N VAL A 42 2.97 -7.99 6.17
CA VAL A 42 2.42 -6.66 5.91
C VAL A 42 0.94 -6.53 6.28
N ASN A 43 0.41 -7.45 7.09
CA ASN A 43 -0.98 -7.44 7.58
C ASN A 43 -1.20 -6.43 8.72
N SER A 44 -0.80 -5.18 8.50
CA SER A 44 -0.92 -4.09 9.47
C SER A 44 -1.28 -2.77 8.79
N PRO A 45 -2.11 -1.91 9.40
CA PRO A 45 -2.42 -0.56 8.89
C PRO A 45 -1.17 0.27 8.59
N MET A 46 -0.06 0.02 9.29
CA MET A 46 1.19 0.75 9.09
C MET A 46 1.75 0.62 7.66
N TYR A 47 1.45 -0.49 6.97
CA TYR A 47 1.96 -0.77 5.64
C TYR A 47 1.01 -0.35 4.51
N ALA A 48 -0.14 0.26 4.84
CA ALA A 48 -1.17 0.62 3.86
C ALA A 48 -0.62 1.49 2.71
N THR A 49 0.19 2.50 3.02
CA THR A 49 0.78 3.39 2.01
C THR A 49 1.78 2.66 1.12
N GLY A 50 2.72 1.92 1.70
CA GLY A 50 3.75 1.20 0.95
C GLY A 50 3.16 0.15 0.02
N VAL A 51 2.24 -0.67 0.51
CA VAL A 51 1.52 -1.66 -0.30
C VAL A 51 0.70 -0.96 -1.40
N GLY A 52 0.01 0.12 -1.07
CA GLY A 52 -0.76 0.90 -2.04
C GLY A 52 0.09 1.44 -3.19
N LEU A 53 1.29 1.97 -2.90
CA LEU A 53 2.22 2.46 -3.91
C LEU A 53 2.71 1.34 -4.84
N ILE A 54 3.05 0.17 -4.29
CA ILE A 54 3.48 -0.99 -5.08
C ILE A 54 2.35 -1.45 -6.00
N LEU A 55 1.12 -1.59 -5.47
CA LEU A 55 -0.03 -1.98 -6.26
C LEU A 55 -0.36 -0.96 -7.35
N TYR A 56 -0.25 0.33 -7.04
CA TYR A 56 -0.45 1.41 -8.01
C TYR A 56 0.57 1.35 -9.16
N GLY A 57 1.85 1.22 -8.82
CA GLY A 57 2.92 1.06 -9.81
C GLY A 57 2.74 -0.20 -10.66
N GLY A 58 2.44 -1.34 -10.03
CA GLY A 58 2.20 -2.62 -10.71
C GLY A 58 1.02 -2.55 -11.69
N ARG A 59 -0.10 -1.95 -11.29
CA ARG A 59 -1.25 -1.75 -12.20
C ARG A 59 -0.91 -0.83 -13.38
N ARG A 60 -0.14 0.23 -13.14
CA ARG A 60 0.29 1.15 -14.21
C ARG A 60 1.20 0.46 -15.22
N LEU A 61 2.18 -0.30 -14.73
CA LEU A 61 3.07 -1.11 -15.57
C LEU A 61 2.30 -2.18 -16.36
N SER A 62 1.34 -2.85 -15.72
CA SER A 62 0.48 -3.82 -16.40
C SER A 62 -0.39 -3.17 -17.48
N LYS A 63 -0.89 -1.95 -17.25
CA LYS A 63 -1.71 -1.22 -18.22
C LYS A 63 -0.89 -0.72 -19.43
N GLU A 64 0.36 -0.30 -19.21
CA GLU A 64 1.31 0.08 -20.28
C GLU A 64 1.91 -1.15 -21.01
N SER A 65 2.00 -2.30 -20.35
CA SER A 65 2.47 -3.56 -20.94
C SER A 65 1.52 -4.16 -21.98
N LEU A 66 0.23 -3.80 -21.95
CA LEU A 66 -0.75 -4.25 -22.93
C LEU A 66 -0.53 -3.62 -24.32
N THR A 67 0.32 -2.59 -24.43
CA THR A 67 0.68 -1.97 -25.72
C THR A 67 2.02 -2.43 -26.29
N THR A 68 2.91 -3.07 -25.52
CA THR A 68 4.25 -3.47 -26.03
C THR A 68 4.84 -4.69 -25.30
N LYS A 69 4.97 -5.82 -26.02
CA LYS A 69 5.78 -7.05 -25.77
C LYS A 69 6.31 -7.29 -24.32
N GLY A 70 5.66 -8.22 -23.61
CA GLY A 70 5.89 -8.57 -22.19
C GLY A 70 7.12 -9.41 -21.83
N GLY A 71 8.34 -8.88 -22.01
CA GLY A 71 9.56 -9.51 -21.49
C GLY A 71 10.56 -8.60 -20.78
N SER A 72 10.57 -7.29 -21.07
CA SER A 72 11.64 -6.36 -20.63
C SER A 72 11.31 -5.54 -19.37
N LEU A 73 10.03 -5.43 -18.99
CA LEU A 73 9.57 -4.35 -18.11
C LEU A 73 9.90 -4.54 -16.61
N PHE A 74 9.96 -5.78 -16.11
CA PHE A 74 10.35 -6.03 -14.71
C PHE A 74 11.83 -5.67 -14.48
N GLY A 75 12.68 -5.89 -15.49
CA GLY A 75 14.08 -5.48 -15.49
C GLY A 75 14.24 -3.96 -15.49
N ASP A 76 13.42 -3.24 -16.26
CA ASP A 76 13.46 -1.78 -16.32
C ASP A 76 13.05 -1.12 -15.00
N VAL A 77 12.06 -1.70 -14.31
CA VAL A 77 11.62 -1.26 -12.97
C VAL A 77 12.70 -1.54 -11.93
N PHE A 78 13.28 -2.74 -11.94
CA PHE A 78 14.39 -3.09 -11.05
C PHE A 78 15.61 -2.19 -11.28
N LYS A 79 15.88 -1.82 -12.54
CA LYS A 79 16.96 -0.89 -12.90
C LYS A 79 16.72 0.52 -12.37
N LYS A 80 15.47 1.01 -12.40
CA LYS A 80 15.10 2.31 -11.80
C LYS A 80 15.19 2.30 -10.28
N ILE A 81 14.74 1.23 -9.62
CA ILE A 81 14.86 1.06 -8.17
C ILE A 81 16.34 0.99 -7.75
N LYS A 82 17.16 0.23 -8.50
CA LYS A 82 18.61 0.13 -8.26
C LYS A 82 19.31 1.48 -8.44
N LYS A 83 18.95 2.23 -9.48
CA LYS A 83 19.50 3.56 -9.72
C LYS A 83 19.17 4.52 -8.57
N TRP A 84 17.90 4.55 -8.16
CA TRP A 84 17.47 5.38 -7.04
C TRP A 84 18.20 4.99 -5.74
N PHE A 85 18.36 3.70 -5.47
CA PHE A 85 19.05 3.25 -4.25
C PHE A 85 20.54 3.65 -4.26
N LEU A 86 21.22 3.55 -5.40
CA LEU A 86 22.63 3.98 -5.57
C LEU A 86 22.81 5.51 -5.56
N GLU A 87 21.75 6.29 -5.76
CA GLU A 87 21.80 7.76 -5.68
C GLU A 87 21.52 8.28 -4.26
N PHE A 88 20.81 7.49 -3.43
CA PHE A 88 20.41 7.89 -2.08
C PHE A 88 21.28 7.28 -0.96
N PHE A 89 22.02 6.20 -1.24
CA PHE A 89 23.00 5.56 -0.36
C PHE A 89 24.37 5.55 -1.03
#